data_AF-A0A1V5ECF7-F1
#
_entry.id   AF-A0A1V5ECF7-F1
#
_cell.length_a   1.000
_cell.length_b   1.000
_cell.length_c   1.000
_cell.angle_alpha   90.00
_cell.angle_beta   90.00
_cell.angle_gamma   90.00
#
_symmetry.space_group_name_H-M   'P 1'
#
loop_
_entity.id
_entity.type
_entity.pdbx_description
1 polymer ?
#
loop_
_entity_poly.entity_id
_entity_poly.type
_entity_poly.pdbx_seq_one_letter_code
_entity_poly.pdbx_strand_id
1 'polypeptide(L)'
;MVITDDENTAWECRSFRDHGYDVEKRMNMLALEEKLPYIHKRVGFNYRMTEMQSAIGIHELARLDNWNLPRRYQYAALYDAAFAGLPGIARLPVNTPERTNAYWWYPIILDTGRLTIDAAGFCKELAAMKIPCYGIQWPESYLERAYQEQNGFGSAKFPFRSREPGLSGCRLGRRGNAADGRSSAACQMPARCKA
;
A
#
# COMPACT_ATOMS: atom_id res chain seq x y z
N MET A 1 5.38 6.29 7.11
CA MET A 1 6.07 5.85 8.35
C MET A 1 6.60 4.46 8.10
N VAL A 2 7.79 4.13 8.58
CA VAL A 2 8.30 2.75 8.63
C VAL A 2 8.39 2.38 10.10
N ILE A 3 7.86 1.20 10.45
CA ILE A 3 7.90 0.65 11.81
C ILE A 3 8.61 -0.70 11.69
N THR A 4 9.61 -0.93 12.53
CA THR A 4 10.43 -2.14 12.55
C THR A 4 10.98 -2.33 13.96
N ASP A 5 11.09 -3.59 14.39
CA ASP A 5 11.74 -3.95 15.66
C ASP A 5 13.24 -4.22 15.47
N ASP A 6 13.72 -4.24 14.22
CA ASP A 6 15.14 -4.38 13.89
C ASP A 6 15.82 -3.02 13.78
N GLU A 7 16.73 -2.76 14.72
CA GLU A 7 17.49 -1.51 14.84
C GLU A 7 18.32 -1.22 13.58
N ASN A 8 18.95 -2.24 13.01
CA ASN A 8 19.74 -2.08 11.78
C ASN A 8 18.85 -1.58 10.65
N THR A 9 17.71 -2.23 10.39
CA THR A 9 16.73 -1.78 9.39
C THR A 9 16.25 -0.35 9.65
N ALA A 10 16.06 0.04 10.91
CA ALA A 10 15.70 1.42 11.24
C ALA A 10 16.76 2.42 10.78
N TRP A 11 18.05 2.15 11.00
CA TRP A 11 19.15 3.00 10.53
C TRP A 11 19.23 3.06 9.01
N GLU A 12 19.05 1.91 8.35
CA GLU A 12 19.01 1.81 6.89
C GLU A 12 17.87 2.67 6.30
N CYS A 13 16.68 2.63 6.89
CA CYS A 13 15.54 3.46 6.49
C CYS A 13 15.78 4.95 6.76
N ARG A 14 16.38 5.32 7.90
CA ARG A 14 16.74 6.72 8.21
C ARG A 14 17.75 7.28 7.21
N SER A 15 18.76 6.48 6.85
CA SER A 15 19.74 6.81 5.82
C SER A 15 19.06 7.02 4.47
N PHE A 16 18.28 6.04 3.99
CA PHE A 16 17.59 6.11 2.70
C PHE A 16 16.62 7.29 2.59
N ARG A 17 15.93 7.65 3.68
CA ARG A 17 15.02 8.79 3.77
C ARG A 17 15.73 10.16 3.74
N ASP A 18 16.99 10.21 4.17
CA ASP A 18 17.79 11.42 4.31
C ASP A 18 18.99 11.41 3.36
N HIS A 19 18.70 11.40 2.05
CA HIS A 19 19.69 11.44 0.95
C HIS A 19 20.72 10.29 0.93
N GLY A 20 20.65 9.32 1.84
CA GLY A 20 21.62 8.24 1.96
C GLY A 20 22.74 8.52 2.95
N TYR A 21 22.59 9.53 3.82
CA TYR A 21 23.59 9.86 4.85
C TYR A 21 23.82 8.74 5.86
N ASP A 22 25.03 8.68 6.41
CA ASP A 22 25.33 7.91 7.61
C ASP A 22 24.74 8.60 8.87
N VAL A 23 23.44 8.45 9.07
CA VAL A 23 22.69 9.14 10.14
C VAL A 23 23.18 8.74 11.53
N GLU A 24 23.53 7.47 11.73
CA GLU A 24 24.05 6.95 13.00
C GLU A 24 25.35 7.66 13.40
N LYS A 25 26.34 7.69 12.49
CA LYS A 25 27.60 8.41 12.75
C LYS A 25 27.37 9.91 12.89
N ARG A 26 26.43 10.49 12.13
CA ARG A 26 26.11 11.92 12.24
C ARG A 26 25.54 12.27 13.62
N MET A 27 24.68 11.43 14.19
CA MET A 27 24.10 11.65 15.53
C MET A 27 25.12 11.46 16.66
N ASN A 28 26.07 10.54 16.49
CA ASN A 28 27.09 10.25 17.51
C ASN A 28 28.26 11.25 17.51
N MET A 29 28.34 12.17 16.54
CA MET A 29 29.49 13.07 16.35
C MET A 29 29.13 14.54 16.57
N LEU A 30 28.85 14.92 17.83
CA LEU A 30 28.86 16.33 18.28
C LEU A 30 30.24 17.00 18.12
N ALA A 31 31.32 16.22 17.98
CA ALA A 31 32.70 16.71 18.05
C ALA A 31 33.38 17.00 16.69
N LEU A 32 32.70 16.81 15.55
CA LEU A 32 33.35 16.84 14.23
C LEU A 32 32.53 17.55 13.14
N GLU A 33 31.69 18.52 13.52
CA GLU A 33 31.01 19.42 12.58
C GLU A 33 31.98 20.16 11.63
N GLU A 34 33.28 20.18 11.92
CA GLU A 34 34.25 20.93 11.12
C GLU A 34 34.93 20.16 9.97
N LYS A 35 34.90 18.81 9.89
CA LYS A 35 35.79 18.12 8.91
C LYS A 35 35.16 17.23 7.83
N LEU A 36 33.96 16.67 7.96
CA LEU A 36 33.36 15.90 6.85
C LEU A 36 31.81 15.94 6.90
N PRO A 37 31.15 16.94 6.28
CA PRO A 37 29.71 17.14 6.47
C PRO A 37 28.79 16.18 5.70
N TYR A 38 29.29 15.36 4.75
CA TYR A 38 28.43 14.65 3.79
C TYR A 38 28.90 13.23 3.44
N ILE A 39 29.02 12.36 4.44
CA ILE A 39 29.30 10.93 4.20
C ILE A 39 28.00 10.21 3.85
N HIS A 40 27.91 9.77 2.60
CA HIS A 40 26.81 8.97 2.09
C HIS A 40 27.21 7.49 2.07
N LYS A 41 26.36 6.64 2.65
CA LYS A 41 26.52 5.17 2.60
C LYS A 41 25.84 4.56 1.37
N ARG A 42 24.87 5.26 0.77
CA ARG A 42 24.07 4.81 -0.38
C ARG A 42 23.48 5.99 -1.14
N VAL A 43 22.82 5.70 -2.26
CA VAL A 43 21.86 6.63 -2.87
C VAL A 43 20.56 6.61 -2.06
N GLY A 44 20.18 7.74 -1.48
CA GLY A 44 18.89 7.93 -0.84
C GLY A 44 18.04 9.00 -1.51
N PHE A 45 16.86 9.22 -0.95
CA PHE A 45 15.90 10.23 -1.40
C PHE A 45 15.68 11.27 -0.31
N ASN A 46 14.96 12.33 -0.66
CA ASN A 46 14.48 13.32 0.31
C ASN A 46 13.03 13.02 0.70
N TYR A 47 12.83 12.11 1.65
CA TYR A 47 11.51 11.72 2.17
C TYR A 47 11.31 12.13 3.64
N ARG A 48 12.00 13.18 4.07
CA ARG A 48 11.89 13.71 5.43
C ARG A 48 10.50 14.32 5.65
N MET A 49 9.90 14.00 6.79
CA MET A 49 8.69 14.65 7.29
C MET A 49 9.09 15.98 7.96
N THR A 50 8.25 17.01 7.83
CA THR A 50 8.50 18.29 8.50
C THR A 50 8.00 18.26 9.95
N GLU A 51 8.56 19.12 10.81
CA GLU A 51 8.08 19.28 12.19
C GLU A 51 6.59 19.62 12.26
N MET A 52 6.08 20.41 11.30
CA MET A 52 4.66 20.75 11.25
C MET A 52 3.78 19.52 10.96
N GLN A 53 4.21 18.65 10.04
CA GLN A 53 3.51 17.39 9.77
C GLN A 53 3.57 16.45 10.99
N SER A 54 4.73 16.39 11.66
CA SER A 54 4.91 15.60 12.89
C SER A 54 3.98 16.06 14.01
N ALA A 55 3.87 17.37 14.24
CA ALA A 55 3.00 17.95 15.26
C ALA A 55 1.52 17.60 15.02
N ILE A 56 1.05 17.73 13.78
CA ILE A 56 -0.32 17.31 13.41
C ILE A 56 -0.50 15.81 13.66
N GLY A 57 0.45 14.99 13.23
CA GLY A 57 0.41 13.53 13.40
C GLY A 57 0.32 13.09 14.86
N ILE A 58 1.09 13.72 15.76
CA ILE A 58 1.06 13.42 17.21
C ILE A 58 -0.33 13.69 17.79
N HIS A 59 -0.95 14.83 17.45
CA HIS A 59 -2.29 15.17 17.93
C HIS A 59 -3.39 14.29 17.34
N GLU A 60 -3.26 13.87 16.08
CA GLU A 60 -4.19 12.92 15.45
C GLU A 60 -4.07 11.51 16.07
N LEU A 61 -2.85 11.04 16.36
CA LEU A 61 -2.63 9.78 17.06
C LEU A 61 -3.24 9.79 18.47
N ALA A 62 -3.09 10.89 19.20
CA ALA A 62 -3.65 11.03 20.55
C ALA A 62 -5.19 10.94 20.61
N ARG A 63 -5.88 11.16 19.48
CA ARG A 63 -7.34 11.05 19.37
C ARG A 63 -7.83 9.83 18.61
N LEU A 64 -6.92 8.95 18.17
CA LEU A 64 -7.28 7.78 17.36
C LEU A 64 -8.23 6.85 18.14
N ASP A 65 -7.85 6.49 19.36
CA ASP A 65 -8.58 5.49 20.17
C ASP A 65 -9.82 6.05 20.88
N ASN A 66 -9.82 7.34 21.21
CA ASN A 66 -10.91 7.95 21.99
C ASN A 66 -11.99 8.65 21.13
N TRP A 67 -11.67 9.00 19.87
CA TRP A 67 -12.55 9.81 19.04
C TRP A 67 -12.74 9.21 17.65
N ASN A 68 -11.67 8.80 16.96
CA ASN A 68 -11.75 8.37 15.57
C ASN A 68 -12.30 6.94 15.43
N LEU A 69 -11.62 5.95 16.01
CA LEU A 69 -11.97 4.54 15.89
C LEU A 69 -13.36 4.23 16.47
N PRO A 70 -13.75 4.71 17.67
CA PRO A 70 -15.09 4.43 18.20
C PRO A 70 -16.21 4.88 17.27
N ARG A 71 -16.07 6.06 16.64
CA ARG A 71 -17.07 6.56 15.69
C ARG A 71 -17.12 5.75 14.41
N ARG A 72 -15.96 5.35 13.89
CA ARG A 72 -15.91 4.46 12.72
C ARG A 72 -16.61 3.14 13.00
N TYR A 73 -16.41 2.57 14.19
CA TYR A 73 -17.10 1.35 14.61
C TYR A 73 -18.62 1.56 14.77
N GLN A 74 -19.05 2.70 15.32
CA GLN A 74 -20.47 3.05 15.39
C GLN A 74 -21.11 3.13 14.01
N TYR A 75 -20.49 3.83 13.05
CA TYR A 75 -21.03 3.91 11.69
C TYR A 75 -20.98 2.57 10.95
N ALA A 76 -19.92 1.80 11.13
CA ALA A 76 -19.82 0.46 10.57
C ALA A 76 -20.97 -0.44 11.05
N ALA A 77 -21.28 -0.44 12.35
CA ALA A 77 -22.39 -1.21 12.91
C ALA A 77 -23.76 -0.77 12.34
N LEU A 78 -23.96 0.53 12.10
CA LEU A 78 -25.16 1.04 11.44
C LEU A 78 -25.28 0.53 10.01
N TYR A 79 -24.18 0.52 9.26
CA TYR A 79 -24.16 -0.02 7.89
C TYR A 79 -24.30 -1.53 7.86
N ASP A 80 -23.70 -2.26 8.80
CA ASP A 80 -23.87 -3.71 8.91
C ASP A 80 -25.34 -4.04 9.11
N ALA A 81 -26.02 -3.36 10.03
CA ALA A 81 -27.44 -3.54 10.28
C ALA A 81 -28.33 -3.16 9.08
N ALA A 82 -27.99 -2.06 8.39
CA ALA A 82 -28.79 -1.57 7.25
C ALA A 82 -28.64 -2.42 5.99
N PHE A 83 -27.45 -3.00 5.77
CA PHE A 83 -27.11 -3.68 4.53
C PHE A 83 -27.13 -5.21 4.63
N ALA A 84 -27.14 -5.76 5.84
CA ALA A 84 -27.22 -7.21 6.03
C ALA A 84 -28.48 -7.80 5.37
N GLY A 85 -28.26 -8.82 4.54
CA GLY A 85 -29.35 -9.56 3.88
C GLY A 85 -29.99 -8.85 2.68
N LEU A 86 -29.54 -7.65 2.30
CA LEU A 86 -30.06 -6.98 1.11
C LEU A 86 -29.74 -7.80 -0.16
N PRO A 87 -30.72 -8.13 -1.02
CA PRO A 87 -30.51 -9.03 -2.16
C PRO A 87 -29.43 -8.57 -3.16
N GLY A 88 -29.21 -7.27 -3.31
CA GLY A 88 -28.22 -6.69 -4.22
C GLY A 88 -26.80 -6.60 -3.65
N ILE A 89 -26.60 -6.98 -2.38
CA ILE A 89 -25.29 -6.93 -1.71
C ILE A 89 -24.84 -8.37 -1.48
N ALA A 90 -23.77 -8.75 -2.17
CA ALA A 90 -23.17 -10.07 -2.04
C ALA A 90 -22.42 -10.22 -0.71
N ARG A 91 -21.63 -9.21 -0.30
CA ARG A 91 -20.81 -9.25 0.92
C ARG A 91 -20.60 -7.87 1.54
N LEU A 92 -20.53 -7.85 2.86
CA LEU A 92 -20.11 -6.72 3.69
C LEU A 92 -18.61 -6.83 4.06
N PRO A 93 -17.98 -5.76 4.61
CA PRO A 93 -16.60 -5.82 5.05
C PRO A 93 -16.38 -6.94 6.07
N VAL A 94 -15.32 -7.73 5.89
CA VAL A 94 -14.95 -8.77 6.85
C VAL A 94 -14.41 -8.11 8.13
N ASN A 95 -15.00 -8.48 9.27
CA ASN A 95 -14.54 -8.09 10.59
C ASN A 95 -14.73 -9.27 11.56
N THR A 96 -13.61 -9.87 11.99
CA THR A 96 -13.59 -11.04 12.90
C THR A 96 -12.57 -10.80 14.03
N PRO A 97 -12.56 -11.61 15.10
CA PRO A 97 -11.54 -11.52 16.14
C PRO A 97 -10.10 -11.63 15.61
N GLU A 98 -9.89 -12.40 14.54
CA GLU A 98 -8.58 -12.59 13.89
C GLU A 98 -8.26 -11.50 12.86
N ARG A 99 -9.29 -10.82 12.33
CA ARG A 99 -9.16 -9.77 11.31
C ARG A 99 -10.05 -8.59 11.65
N THR A 100 -9.51 -7.66 12.42
CA THR A 100 -10.18 -6.42 12.79
C THR A 100 -10.06 -5.38 11.69
N ASN A 101 -11.17 -4.71 11.36
CA ASN A 101 -11.19 -3.61 10.40
C ASN A 101 -11.19 -2.25 11.12
N ALA A 102 -10.32 -1.32 10.70
CA ALA A 102 -10.32 0.06 11.19
C ALA A 102 -11.32 0.98 10.47
N TYR A 103 -12.04 0.44 9.47
CA TYR A 103 -13.09 1.08 8.68
C TYR A 103 -12.70 2.47 8.13
N TRP A 104 -11.50 2.57 7.56
CA TRP A 104 -11.14 3.74 6.74
C TRP A 104 -12.10 3.91 5.56
N TRP A 105 -12.51 2.77 4.98
CA TRP A 105 -13.61 2.66 4.03
C TRP A 105 -14.58 1.59 4.51
N TYR A 106 -15.82 1.69 4.05
CA TYR A 106 -16.83 0.63 4.19
C TYR A 106 -17.09 0.00 2.80
N PRO A 107 -16.25 -0.96 2.35
CA PRO A 107 -16.41 -1.58 1.04
C PRO A 107 -17.55 -2.60 1.03
N ILE A 108 -18.46 -2.48 0.06
CA ILE A 108 -19.49 -3.50 -0.21
C ILE A 108 -19.20 -4.18 -1.54
N ILE A 109 -19.48 -5.49 -1.60
CA ILE A 109 -19.46 -6.24 -2.86
C ILE A 109 -20.90 -6.39 -3.32
N LEU A 110 -21.21 -5.89 -4.51
CA LEU A 110 -22.54 -6.00 -5.10
C LEU A 110 -22.74 -7.38 -5.75
N ASP A 111 -23.95 -7.90 -5.69
CA ASP A 111 -24.36 -9.05 -6.51
C ASP A 111 -24.95 -8.52 -7.82
N THR A 112 -24.10 -8.33 -8.83
CA THR A 112 -24.52 -7.79 -10.12
C THR A 112 -25.45 -8.73 -10.89
N GLY A 113 -25.53 -10.02 -10.54
CA GLY A 113 -26.49 -10.95 -11.15
C GLY A 113 -27.93 -10.68 -10.71
N ARG A 114 -28.11 -9.97 -9.59
CA ARG A 114 -29.42 -9.57 -9.03
C ARG A 114 -29.76 -8.10 -9.28
N LEU A 115 -28.88 -7.37 -9.95
CA LEU A 115 -29.03 -5.95 -10.25
C LEU A 115 -29.15 -5.76 -11.77
N THR A 116 -29.82 -4.69 -12.18
CA THR A 116 -29.88 -4.28 -13.60
C THR A 116 -28.69 -3.42 -14.02
N ILE A 117 -27.88 -2.99 -13.05
CA ILE A 117 -26.73 -2.12 -13.22
C ILE A 117 -25.48 -2.76 -12.62
N ASP A 118 -24.33 -2.43 -13.18
CA ASP A 118 -23.03 -2.80 -12.64
C ASP A 118 -22.60 -1.84 -11.52
N ALA A 119 -21.41 -2.06 -10.95
CA ALA A 119 -20.89 -1.21 -9.88
C ALA A 119 -20.67 0.25 -10.31
N ALA A 120 -20.31 0.49 -11.58
CA ALA A 120 -20.14 1.84 -12.10
C ALA A 120 -21.49 2.57 -12.22
N GLY A 121 -22.51 1.89 -12.75
CA GLY A 121 -23.89 2.38 -12.77
C GLY A 121 -24.42 2.66 -11.36
N PHE A 122 -24.15 1.76 -10.40
CA PHE A 122 -24.55 1.95 -9.01
C PHE A 122 -23.95 3.22 -8.39
N CYS A 123 -22.65 3.47 -8.60
CA CYS A 123 -22.00 4.71 -8.15
C CYS A 123 -22.62 5.96 -8.81
N LYS A 124 -22.99 5.87 -10.09
CA LYS A 124 -23.64 6.97 -10.82
C LYS A 124 -25.03 7.28 -10.28
N GLU A 125 -25.83 6.27 -9.97
CA GLU A 125 -27.16 6.45 -9.35
C GLU A 125 -27.06 7.09 -7.97
N LEU A 126 -26.13 6.62 -7.12
CA LEU A 126 -25.89 7.23 -5.81
C LEU A 126 -25.42 8.69 -5.93
N ALA A 127 -24.54 8.97 -6.89
CA ALA A 127 -24.10 10.34 -7.16
C ALA A 127 -25.26 11.25 -7.60
N ALA A 128 -26.21 10.75 -8.42
CA ALA A 128 -27.41 11.48 -8.80
C ALA A 128 -28.31 11.81 -7.59
N MET A 129 -28.30 10.94 -6.58
CA MET A 129 -28.96 11.16 -5.27
C MET A 129 -28.13 12.03 -4.31
N LYS A 130 -26.98 12.55 -4.75
CA LYS A 130 -26.03 13.33 -3.94
C LYS A 130 -25.43 12.53 -2.77
N ILE A 131 -25.33 11.22 -2.92
CA ILE A 131 -24.68 10.31 -1.98
C ILE A 131 -23.27 10.01 -2.53
N PRO A 132 -22.20 10.47 -1.87
CA PRO A 132 -20.84 10.16 -2.28
C PRO A 132 -20.60 8.65 -2.20
N CYS A 133 -20.27 8.06 -3.34
CA CYS A 133 -19.89 6.66 -3.44
C CYS A 133 -18.76 6.56 -4.47
N TYR A 134 -17.76 5.73 -4.16
CA TYR A 134 -16.64 5.51 -5.05
C TYR A 134 -16.52 4.02 -5.35
N GLY A 135 -16.30 3.70 -6.62
CA GLY A 135 -15.91 2.36 -7.02
C GLY A 135 -14.46 2.06 -6.66
N ILE A 136 -13.94 0.97 -7.22
CA ILE A 136 -12.52 0.62 -7.10
C ILE A 136 -11.70 1.77 -7.72
N GLN A 137 -10.98 2.50 -6.88
CA GLN A 137 -10.22 3.69 -7.32
C GLN A 137 -8.95 3.34 -8.08
N TRP A 138 -8.42 2.13 -7.87
CA TRP A 138 -7.18 1.71 -8.50
C TRP A 138 -7.46 0.58 -9.48
N PRO A 139 -7.22 0.79 -10.78
CA PRO A 139 -7.18 -0.31 -11.72
C PRO A 139 -6.12 -1.32 -11.29
N GLU A 140 -6.28 -2.56 -11.74
CA GLU A 140 -5.31 -3.61 -11.49
C GLU A 140 -3.94 -3.15 -12.01
N SER A 141 -2.98 -2.94 -11.09
CA SER A 141 -1.76 -2.21 -11.42
C SER A 141 -0.96 -2.85 -12.56
N TYR A 142 -1.08 -4.16 -12.79
CA TYR A 142 -0.41 -4.85 -13.90
C TYR A 142 -0.98 -4.52 -15.29
N LEU A 143 -2.20 -3.96 -15.36
CA LEU A 143 -2.81 -3.49 -16.61
C LEU A 143 -2.37 -2.07 -16.98
N GLU A 144 -1.82 -1.32 -16.03
CA GLU A 144 -1.33 0.03 -16.28
C GLU A 144 -0.19 0.03 -17.30
N ARG A 145 -0.19 1.04 -18.18
CA ARG A 145 0.81 1.17 -19.25
C ARG A 145 2.24 1.12 -18.73
N ALA A 146 2.50 1.71 -17.57
CA ALA A 146 3.82 1.68 -16.93
C ALA A 146 4.35 0.25 -16.72
N TYR A 147 3.47 -0.69 -16.36
CA TYR A 147 3.81 -2.10 -16.15
C TYR A 147 3.80 -2.90 -17.45
N GLN A 148 2.81 -2.68 -18.32
CA GLN A 148 2.72 -3.37 -19.62
C GLN A 148 3.91 -3.05 -20.53
N GLU A 149 4.29 -1.77 -20.61
CA GLU A 149 5.41 -1.29 -21.42
C GLU A 149 6.76 -1.40 -20.69
N GLN A 150 6.73 -1.73 -19.39
CA GLN A 150 7.91 -1.77 -18.51
C GLN A 150 8.67 -0.43 -18.52
N ASN A 151 7.93 0.66 -18.45
CA ASN A 151 8.46 2.02 -18.56
C ASN A 151 8.80 2.58 -17.17
N GLY A 152 9.97 2.19 -16.67
CA GLY A 152 10.50 2.65 -15.38
C GLY A 152 11.30 3.96 -15.46
N PHE A 153 11.97 4.30 -14.36
CA PHE A 153 12.78 5.51 -14.21
C PHE A 153 14.09 5.47 -15.01
N GLY A 154 14.46 6.64 -15.55
CA GLY A 154 15.73 6.88 -16.24
C GLY A 154 15.92 6.09 -17.53
N SER A 155 17.12 6.15 -18.09
CA SER A 155 17.50 5.39 -19.29
C SER A 155 17.51 3.87 -19.04
N ALA A 156 17.77 3.45 -17.80
CA ALA A 156 17.78 2.05 -17.39
C ALA A 156 16.37 1.44 -17.22
N LYS A 157 15.30 2.24 -17.29
CA LYS A 157 13.92 1.81 -17.01
C LYS A 157 13.80 1.03 -15.69
N PHE A 158 14.44 1.52 -14.63
CA PHE A 158 14.37 0.92 -13.29
C PHE A 158 12.93 0.96 -12.76
N PRO A 159 12.39 -0.11 -12.14
CA PRO A 159 13.08 -1.36 -11.79
C PRO A 159 12.98 -2.45 -12.87
N PHE A 160 12.31 -2.21 -14.00
CA PHE A 160 11.96 -3.27 -14.94
C PHE A 160 13.13 -3.77 -15.79
N ARG A 161 14.02 -2.87 -16.24
CA ARG A 161 15.15 -3.22 -17.13
C ARG A 161 16.52 -2.84 -16.56
N SER A 162 16.56 -2.38 -15.31
CA SER A 162 17.81 -2.13 -14.61
C SER A 162 18.54 -3.44 -14.36
N ARG A 163 19.81 -3.49 -14.79
CA ARG A 163 20.71 -4.61 -14.50
C ARG A 163 21.53 -4.24 -13.27
N GLU A 164 20.95 -4.40 -12.08
CA GLU A 164 21.74 -4.32 -10.85
C GLU A 164 22.50 -5.64 -10.65
N PRO A 165 23.78 -5.62 -10.26
CA PRO A 165 24.58 -6.85 -10.09
C PRO A 165 24.12 -7.83 -8.99
N GLY A 166 23.02 -7.56 -8.25
CA GLY A 166 22.60 -8.37 -7.09
C GLY A 166 21.24 -9.05 -7.17
N LEU A 167 20.41 -8.78 -8.18
CA LEU A 167 19.03 -9.31 -8.28
C LEU A 167 18.88 -10.31 -9.44
N SER A 168 19.78 -11.28 -9.52
CA SER A 168 19.73 -12.40 -10.49
C SER A 168 18.61 -13.42 -10.21
N GLY A 169 17.45 -12.98 -9.70
CA GLY A 169 16.47 -13.88 -9.09
C GLY A 169 15.00 -13.49 -9.19
N CYS A 170 14.55 -12.70 -10.16
CA CYS A 170 13.13 -12.73 -10.54
C CYS A 170 12.90 -12.17 -11.94
N ARG A 171 13.14 -12.99 -12.97
CA ARG A 171 12.58 -12.73 -14.30
C ARG A 171 11.10 -13.14 -14.24
N LEU A 172 10.19 -12.17 -14.23
CA LEU A 172 8.79 -12.40 -14.61
C LEU A 172 8.79 -12.96 -16.04
N GLY A 173 8.69 -14.28 -16.14
CA GLY A 173 8.68 -14.98 -17.41
C GLY A 173 7.47 -14.53 -18.22
N ARG A 174 7.69 -13.92 -19.39
CA ARG A 174 6.68 -13.85 -20.45
C ARG A 174 6.31 -15.28 -20.83
N ARG A 175 5.16 -15.78 -20.37
CA ARG A 175 4.49 -16.86 -21.11
C ARG A 175 3.86 -16.22 -22.34
N GLY A 176 4.35 -16.62 -23.50
CA GLY A 176 3.74 -16.27 -24.79
C GLY A 176 2.29 -16.78 -24.85
N ASN A 177 1.51 -16.11 -25.69
CA ASN A 177 0.16 -16.54 -26.08
C ASN A 177 0.14 -18.03 -26.41
N ALA A 178 -0.54 -18.81 -25.58
CA ALA A 178 -1.10 -20.09 -25.98
C ALA A 178 -2.59 -20.02 -25.62
N ALA A 179 -3.41 -19.92 -26.66
CA ALA A 179 -4.80 -20.31 -26.59
C ALA A 179 -4.84 -21.77 -26.13
N ASP A 180 -5.46 -22.03 -24.99
CA ASP A 180 -6.36 -23.18 -24.76
C ASP A 180 -6.69 -23.29 -23.27
N GLY A 181 -7.99 -23.50 -23.00
CA GLY A 181 -8.54 -23.57 -21.66
C GLY A 181 -8.03 -24.75 -20.86
N ARG A 182 -7.48 -24.46 -19.68
CA ARG A 182 -7.83 -25.11 -18.40
C ARG A 182 -7.14 -24.41 -17.24
N SER A 183 -7.90 -24.33 -16.15
CA SER A 183 -7.63 -23.69 -14.88
C SER A 183 -6.39 -24.17 -14.13
N SER A 184 -5.99 -23.34 -13.14
CA SER A 184 -5.06 -23.56 -12.03
C SER A 184 -3.58 -23.22 -12.31
N ALA A 185 -3.19 -22.01 -11.90
CA ALA A 185 -1.79 -21.66 -11.65
C ALA A 185 -1.61 -21.52 -10.14
N ALA A 186 -1.29 -22.63 -9.50
CA ALA A 186 -0.69 -22.63 -8.18
C ALA A 186 0.67 -21.92 -8.29
N CYS A 187 0.86 -20.86 -7.51
CA CYS A 187 2.16 -20.23 -7.33
C CYS A 187 3.04 -21.20 -6.54
N GLN A 188 3.85 -22.00 -7.22
CA GLN A 188 4.91 -22.78 -6.56
C GLN A 188 6.00 -21.81 -6.11
N MET A 189 6.00 -21.49 -4.81
CA MET A 189 7.16 -20.94 -4.12
C MET A 189 8.33 -21.93 -4.26
N PRO A 190 9.55 -21.50 -4.58
CA PRO A 190 10.70 -22.37 -4.42
C PRO A 190 10.93 -22.58 -2.91
N ALA A 191 10.48 -23.74 -2.44
CA ALA A 191 10.99 -24.33 -1.22
C ALA A 191 12.50 -24.49 -1.36
N ARG A 192 13.28 -23.80 -0.52
CA ARG A 192 14.57 -24.26 -0.04
C ARG A 192 14.94 -23.55 1.27
N CYS A 193 14.68 -24.29 2.33
CA CYS A 193 15.31 -24.18 3.63
C CYS A 193 16.69 -24.88 3.59
N LYS A 194 17.55 -24.55 4.57
CA LYS A 194 18.91 -25.06 4.90
C LYS A 194 20.06 -24.32 4.21
N ALA A 195 21.08 -23.80 4.90
CA ALA A 195 21.49 -23.86 6.31
C ALA A 195 22.11 -22.51 6.71
#